data_AF-A0A2S0PEH6-F1
#
_entry.id   AF-A0A2S0PEH6-F1
#
_cell.length_a   1.000
_cell.length_b   1.000
_cell.length_c   1.000
_cell.angle_alpha   90.00
_cell.angle_beta   90.00
_cell.angle_gamma   90.00
#
_symmetry.space_group_name_H-M   'P 1'
#
loop_
_entity.id
_entity.type
_entity.pdbx_description
1 polymer ?
#
loop_
_entity_poly.entity_id
_entity_poly.type
_entity_poly.pdbx_seq_one_letter_code
_entity_poly.pdbx_strand_id
1 'polypeptide(L)'
;MKTYKRGRTSSEFIAAAQAAGMEIETTNYNLGGDWITAHGTLESVKIRMLFNVCTAAVIGNYGGDGRPFATEDGSHDGEPWFDAVLDLAMTNEPPQRT
;
A
#
# COMPACT_ATOMS: atom_id res chain seq x y z
N MET A 1 15.81 -5.00 -3.14
CA MET A 1 14.70 -5.60 -2.39
C MET A 1 14.81 -5.28 -0.90
N LYS A 2 13.91 -4.45 -0.39
CA LYS A 2 13.74 -4.26 1.06
C LYS A 2 13.23 -5.55 1.70
N THR A 3 13.63 -5.80 2.94
CA THR A 3 13.14 -6.95 3.71
C THR A 3 12.22 -6.48 4.83
N TYR A 4 11.07 -7.15 4.94
CA TYR A 4 10.04 -6.86 5.94
C TYR A 4 9.71 -8.11 6.74
N LYS A 5 9.38 -7.94 8.02
CA LYS A 5 8.99 -9.05 8.90
C LYS A 5 7.56 -9.51 8.67
N ARG A 6 6.67 -8.58 8.30
CA ARG A 6 5.23 -8.86 8.12
C ARG A 6 4.54 -7.78 7.29
N GLY A 7 3.34 -8.12 6.81
CA GLY A 7 2.35 -7.15 6.36
C GLY A 7 1.78 -6.33 7.51
N ARG A 8 1.38 -5.08 7.21
CA ARG A 8 0.54 -4.27 8.10
C ARG A 8 -0.88 -4.83 8.14
N THR A 9 -1.55 -4.63 9.26
CA THR A 9 -3.00 -4.80 9.38
C THR A 9 -3.73 -3.67 8.64
N SER A 10 -5.05 -3.80 8.49
CA SER A 10 -5.87 -2.74 7.87
C SER A 10 -5.73 -1.39 8.59
N SER A 11 -5.77 -1.37 9.93
CA SER A 11 -5.63 -0.14 10.71
C SER A 11 -4.24 0.48 10.58
N GLU A 12 -3.18 -0.32 10.61
CA GLU A 12 -1.81 0.15 10.44
C GLU A 12 -1.57 0.70 9.02
N PHE A 13 -2.12 0.05 7.99
CA PHE A 13 -2.05 0.53 6.60
C PHE A 13 -2.77 1.88 6.45
N ILE A 14 -4.00 2.00 6.96
CA ILE A 14 -4.77 3.25 6.90
C ILE A 14 -3.99 4.39 7.58
N ALA A 15 -3.47 4.13 8.79
CA ALA A 15 -2.71 5.14 9.53
C ALA A 15 -1.43 5.56 8.78
N ALA A 16 -0.68 4.61 8.23
CA ALA A 16 0.52 4.88 7.46
C ALA A 16 0.22 5.68 6.17
N ALA A 17 -0.82 5.28 5.43
CA ALA A 17 -1.18 5.92 4.18
C ALA A 17 -1.71 7.36 4.41
N GLN A 18 -2.51 7.57 5.46
CA GLN A 18 -2.93 8.92 5.86
C GLN A 18 -1.75 9.79 6.30
N ALA A 19 -0.80 9.24 7.06
CA ALA A 19 0.41 9.95 7.45
C ALA A 19 1.29 10.33 6.24
N ALA A 20 1.26 9.53 5.18
CA ALA A 20 1.90 9.82 3.90
C ALA A 20 1.10 10.79 3.01
N GLY A 21 -0.02 11.34 3.50
CA GLY A 21 -0.85 12.29 2.75
C GLY A 21 -1.70 11.65 1.66
N MET A 22 -1.94 10.34 1.72
CA MET A 22 -2.84 9.65 0.81
C MET A 22 -4.30 9.76 1.27
N GLU A 23 -5.20 9.85 0.31
CA GLU A 23 -6.63 9.72 0.53
C GLU A 23 -7.01 8.24 0.56
N ILE A 24 -7.89 7.88 1.50
CA ILE A 24 -8.30 6.49 1.74
C ILE A 24 -9.79 6.33 1.49
N GLU A 25 -10.15 5.29 0.75
CA GLU A 25 -11.53 4.88 0.54
C GLU A 25 -11.72 3.44 1.04
N THR A 26 -12.49 3.31 2.12
CA THR A 26 -12.79 2.02 2.78
C THR A 26 -14.19 1.50 2.47
N THR A 27 -14.92 2.07 1.51
CA THR A 27 -16.34 1.72 1.25
C THR A 27 -16.51 0.21 1.04
N ASN A 28 -15.71 -0.39 0.15
CA ASN A 28 -15.79 -1.83 -0.13
C ASN A 28 -15.33 -2.69 1.06
N TYR A 29 -14.29 -2.25 1.77
CA TYR A 29 -13.81 -2.91 2.98
C TYR A 29 -14.88 -2.96 4.08
N ASN A 30 -15.56 -1.84 4.32
CA ASN A 30 -16.63 -1.72 5.32
C ASN A 30 -17.87 -2.56 4.97
N LEU A 31 -18.05 -2.93 3.69
CA LEU A 31 -19.09 -3.84 3.22
C LEU A 31 -18.67 -5.32 3.31
N GLY A 32 -17.52 -5.63 3.92
CA GLY A 32 -17.00 -6.99 4.08
C GLY A 32 -16.07 -7.45 2.98
N GLY A 33 -15.58 -6.55 2.12
CA GLY A 33 -14.51 -6.86 1.17
C GLY A 33 -13.13 -6.86 1.83
N ASP A 34 -12.15 -7.42 1.14
CA ASP A 34 -10.77 -7.55 1.66
C ASP A 34 -9.80 -6.47 1.16
N TRP A 35 -10.34 -5.44 0.48
CA TRP A 35 -9.53 -4.45 -0.23
C TRP A 35 -9.81 -3.03 0.26
N ILE A 36 -8.74 -2.30 0.56
CA ILE A 36 -8.76 -0.86 0.89
C ILE A 36 -8.16 -0.09 -0.28
N THR A 37 -8.86 0.92 -0.77
CA THR A 37 -8.36 1.79 -1.84
C THR A 37 -7.61 2.97 -1.22
N ALA A 38 -6.46 3.31 -1.80
CA ALA A 38 -5.70 4.50 -1.47
C ALA A 38 -5.25 5.22 -2.75
N HIS A 39 -5.27 6.55 -2.76
CA HIS A 39 -4.73 7.33 -3.87
C HIS A 39 -4.05 8.61 -3.38
N GLY A 40 -3.02 9.03 -4.10
CA GLY A 40 -2.20 10.16 -3.71
C GLY A 40 -0.96 10.31 -4.56
N THR A 41 0.05 10.98 -4.03
CA THR A 41 1.37 11.11 -4.67
C THR A 41 2.43 10.61 -3.70
N LEU A 42 3.25 9.66 -4.13
CA LEU A 42 4.43 9.18 -3.40
C LEU A 42 5.66 9.45 -4.24
N GLU A 43 6.69 10.08 -3.68
CA GLU A 43 7.94 10.38 -4.38
C GLU A 43 7.73 11.04 -5.76
N SER A 44 6.81 12.02 -5.83
CA SER A 44 6.41 12.72 -7.06
C SER A 44 5.67 11.88 -8.11
N VAL A 45 5.32 10.64 -7.81
CA VAL A 45 4.52 9.75 -8.68
C VAL A 45 3.09 9.67 -8.17
N LYS A 46 2.12 9.99 -9.03
CA LYS A 46 0.70 9.77 -8.73
C LYS A 46 0.42 8.28 -8.67
N ILE A 47 -0.25 7.82 -7.62
CA ILE A 47 -0.55 6.41 -7.39
C ILE A 47 -2.02 6.27 -7.02
N ARG A 48 -2.66 5.25 -7.59
CA ARG A 48 -3.95 4.72 -7.14
C ARG A 48 -3.77 3.22 -6.92
N MET A 49 -4.03 2.76 -5.71
CA MET A 49 -3.72 1.39 -5.31
C MET A 49 -4.82 0.78 -4.45
N LEU A 50 -4.84 -0.55 -4.44
CA LEU A 50 -5.67 -1.40 -3.62
C LEU A 50 -4.77 -2.25 -2.74
N PHE A 51 -4.97 -2.18 -1.44
CA PHE A 51 -4.28 -2.98 -0.43
C PHE A 51 -5.16 -4.15 0.01
N ASN A 52 -4.63 -5.36 -0.06
CA ASN A 52 -5.30 -6.57 0.41
C ASN A 52 -5.04 -6.77 1.90
N VAL A 53 -6.07 -6.76 2.74
CA VAL A 53 -5.91 -6.88 4.21
C VAL A 53 -5.50 -8.29 4.65
N CYS A 54 -5.71 -9.31 3.81
CA CYS A 54 -5.41 -10.70 4.11
C CYS A 54 -3.96 -11.07 3.76
N THR A 55 -3.42 -10.51 2.67
CA THR A 55 -2.08 -10.85 2.16
C THR A 55 -1.06 -9.72 2.27
N ALA A 56 -1.51 -8.50 2.57
CA ALA A 56 -0.75 -7.26 2.47
C ALA A 56 -0.21 -6.95 1.05
N ALA A 57 -0.69 -7.66 0.03
CA ALA A 57 -0.36 -7.35 -1.36
C ALA A 57 -0.97 -6.01 -1.77
N VAL A 58 -0.24 -5.26 -2.59
CA VAL A 58 -0.74 -4.03 -3.21
C VAL A 58 -0.72 -4.18 -4.72
N ILE A 59 -1.85 -3.85 -5.34
CA ILE A 59 -1.98 -3.72 -6.79
C ILE A 59 -2.48 -2.31 -7.11
N GLY A 60 -2.12 -1.77 -8.26
CA GLY A 60 -2.56 -0.42 -8.59
C GLY A 60 -2.09 0.07 -9.93
N ASN A 61 -2.23 1.38 -10.11
CA ASN A 61 -1.69 2.12 -11.23
C ASN A 61 -0.83 3.27 -10.73
N TYR A 62 0.25 3.57 -11.44
CA TYR A 62 1.15 4.69 -11.15
C TYR A 62 1.36 5.57 -12.39
N GLY A 63 1.84 6.78 -12.15
CA GLY A 63 2.17 7.74 -13.20
C GLY A 63 0.94 8.43 -13.80
N GLY A 64 1.20 9.43 -14.66
CA GLY A 64 0.13 10.15 -15.36
C GLY A 64 -0.52 9.33 -16.49
N ASP A 65 0.14 8.28 -16.95
CA ASP A 65 -0.31 7.33 -17.97
C ASP A 65 -1.02 6.10 -17.40
N GLY A 66 -1.02 5.93 -16.06
CA GLY A 66 -1.80 4.89 -15.38
C GLY A 66 -1.25 3.48 -15.63
N ARG A 67 0.06 3.29 -15.57
CA ARG A 67 0.69 1.97 -15.74
C ARG A 67 0.34 1.06 -14.56
N PRO A 68 -0.05 -0.20 -14.80
CA PRO A 68 -0.34 -1.13 -13.73
C PRO A 68 0.94 -1.55 -13.01
N PHE A 69 0.82 -1.91 -11.74
CA PHE A 69 1.87 -2.55 -10.95
C PHE A 69 1.28 -3.51 -9.91
N ALA A 70 2.06 -4.48 -9.47
CA ALA A 70 1.76 -5.32 -8.31
C ALA A 70 3.00 -5.51 -7.45
N THR A 71 2.88 -5.45 -6.12
CA THR A 71 4.04 -5.64 -5.23
C THR A 71 4.62 -7.05 -5.28
N GLU A 72 3.83 -8.03 -5.73
CA GLU A 72 4.25 -9.43 -5.84
C GLU A 72 5.16 -9.70 -7.04
N ASP A 73 5.14 -8.87 -8.08
CA ASP A 73 5.96 -9.09 -9.29
C ASP A 73 7.39 -8.55 -9.15
N GLY A 74 7.64 -7.66 -8.19
CA GLY A 74 8.96 -7.08 -7.90
C GLY A 74 9.55 -6.25 -9.05
N SER A 75 8.76 -5.89 -10.07
CA SER A 75 9.23 -5.24 -11.31
C SER A 75 9.78 -3.83 -11.10
N HIS A 76 9.44 -3.21 -9.98
CA HIS A 76 9.81 -1.83 -9.61
C HIS A 76 10.68 -1.76 -8.34
N ASP A 77 11.28 -2.88 -7.93
CA ASP A 77 12.14 -2.96 -6.76
C ASP A 77 13.29 -1.94 -6.80
N GLY A 78 13.39 -1.11 -5.75
CA GLY A 78 14.42 -0.07 -5.63
C GLY A 78 14.05 1.27 -6.29
N GLU A 79 12.89 1.37 -6.94
CA GLU A 79 12.34 2.68 -7.32
C GLU A 79 11.76 3.38 -6.07
N PRO A 80 12.08 4.66 -5.81
CA PRO A 80 11.67 5.33 -4.57
C PRO A 80 10.16 5.30 -4.30
N TRP A 81 9.34 5.52 -5.32
CA TRP A 81 7.87 5.50 -5.17
C TRP A 81 7.34 4.10 -4.84
N PHE A 82 7.96 3.05 -5.39
CA PHE A 82 7.56 1.67 -5.15
C PHE A 82 8.03 1.20 -3.77
N ASP A 83 9.24 1.60 -3.37
CA ASP A 83 9.75 1.42 -2.02
C ASP A 83 8.86 2.12 -0.98
N ALA A 84 8.28 3.29 -1.31
CA ALA A 84 7.30 3.97 -0.48
C ALA A 84 5.97 3.20 -0.40
N VAL A 85 5.50 2.60 -1.49
CA VAL A 85 4.31 1.70 -1.47
C VAL A 85 4.56 0.50 -0.56
N LEU A 86 5.73 -0.14 -0.67
CA LEU A 86 6.12 -1.25 0.19
C LEU A 86 6.20 -0.81 1.66
N ASP A 87 6.76 0.38 1.93
CA ASP A 87 6.83 0.97 3.27
C ASP A 87 5.47 1.33 3.85
N LEU A 88 4.40 1.40 3.05
CA LEU A 88 3.01 1.56 3.49
C LEU A 88 2.32 0.21 3.75
N ALA A 89 2.60 -0.81 2.95
CA ALA A 89 1.97 -2.12 3.07
C ALA A 89 2.64 -3.04 4.11
N MET A 90 3.94 -2.87 4.34
CA MET A 90 4.78 -3.81 5.10
C MET A 90 5.52 -3.12 6.25
N THR A 91 5.86 -3.87 7.30
CA THR A 91 6.55 -3.31 8.46
C THR A 91 7.56 -4.28 9.09
N ASN A 92 8.54 -3.70 9.80
CA ASN A 92 9.51 -4.40 10.63
C ASN A 92 9.18 -4.32 12.13
N GLU A 93 8.10 -3.62 12.47
CA GLU A 93 7.58 -3.50 13.83
C GLU A 93 6.90 -4.81 14.28
N PRO A 94 6.98 -5.14 15.59
CA PRO A 94 6.23 -6.28 16.12
C PRO A 94 4.72 -6.08 15.95
N PRO A 95 3.91 -7.14 15.97
CA PRO A 95 2.45 -7.01 16.00
C PRO A 95 2.02 -6.20 17.22
N GLN A 96 1.20 -5.17 17.01
CA GLN A 96 0.56 -4.47 18.12
C GLN A 96 -0.50 -5.41 18.72
N ARG A 97 -0.37 -5.73 20.01
CA ARG A 97 -1.38 -6.53 20.73
C ARG A 97 -2.59 -5.62 20.97
N THR A 98 -3.70 -5.91 20.29
CA THR A 98 -5.03 -5.37 20.60
C THR A 98 -5.62 -6.05 21.82
#